data_AF-A0A385EUU9-F1
#
_entry.id   AF-A0A385EUU9-F1
#
_cell.length_a   1.000
_cell.length_b   1.000
_cell.length_c   1.000
_cell.angle_alpha   90.00
_cell.angle_beta   90.00
_cell.angle_gamma   90.00
#
_symmetry.space_group_name_H-M   'P 1'
#
loop_
_entity.id
_entity.type
_entity.pdbx_description
1 polymer ?
#
loop_
_entity_poly.entity_id
_entity_poly.type
_entity_poly.pdbx_seq_one_letter_code
_entity_poly.pdbx_strand_id
1 'polypeptide(L)'
;MISDQLLKVEETDLNFSTLKNEKPLILNRDVSVLILPSVRQNDAFHTGTIDIFSYLQEELGENEVELFAFDEEYQELALHSKAHWLGVFLVAQVAVPIFTNVMSDYISNELQAKSDDEIEVNIIIEKNNDKNIKVAYRGKAEHINSVLDKVNELSRDNEVNRHAK
;
A
#
# COMPACT_ATOMS: atom_id res chain seq x y z
N MET A 1 -29.08 -5.61 -6.30
CA MET A 1 -28.04 -6.40 -5.62
C MET A 1 -26.89 -6.56 -6.60
N ILE A 2 -25.84 -5.77 -6.48
CA ILE A 2 -24.52 -6.06 -7.06
C ILE A 2 -23.54 -5.57 -6.00
N SER A 3 -22.79 -6.50 -5.40
CA SER A 3 -21.66 -6.16 -4.56
C SER A 3 -20.54 -5.81 -5.52
N ASP A 4 -20.31 -4.53 -5.80
CA ASP A 4 -19.22 -4.07 -6.68
C ASP A 4 -17.87 -4.14 -5.95
N GLN A 5 -17.59 -5.30 -5.34
CA GLN A 5 -16.28 -5.59 -4.77
C GLN A 5 -15.31 -5.84 -5.92
N LEU A 6 -14.33 -4.96 -6.05
CA LEU A 6 -13.30 -5.05 -7.06
C LEU A 6 -11.97 -5.34 -6.39
N LEU A 7 -11.59 -6.62 -6.36
CA LEU A 7 -10.20 -7.03 -6.10
C LEU A 7 -9.53 -7.31 -7.45
N LYS A 8 -8.44 -6.59 -7.73
CA LYS A 8 -7.62 -6.79 -8.92
C LYS A 8 -6.19 -7.08 -8.52
N VAL A 9 -5.62 -8.11 -9.12
CA VAL A 9 -4.19 -8.46 -8.97
C VAL A 9 -3.56 -8.34 -10.36
N GLU A 10 -2.51 -7.55 -10.47
CA GLU A 10 -1.81 -7.29 -11.73
C GLU A 10 -0.29 -7.25 -11.52
N GLU A 11 0.48 -7.67 -12.51
CA GLU A 11 1.93 -7.44 -12.53
C GLU A 11 2.22 -5.95 -12.74
N THR A 12 3.33 -5.47 -12.19
CA THR A 12 3.81 -4.09 -12.39
C THR A 12 5.32 -4.06 -12.44
N ASP A 13 5.88 -3.07 -13.15
CA ASP A 13 7.32 -2.81 -13.18
C ASP A 13 7.75 -1.81 -12.09
N LEU A 14 6.80 -1.23 -11.34
CA LEU A 14 7.08 -0.23 -10.33
C LEU A 14 7.84 -0.85 -9.14
N ASN A 15 8.95 -0.22 -8.77
CA ASN A 15 9.88 -0.70 -7.74
C ASN A 15 10.64 0.47 -7.10
N PHE A 16 11.27 0.25 -5.95
CA PHE A 16 11.99 1.29 -5.22
C PHE A 16 13.14 1.86 -6.04
N SER A 17 13.84 1.03 -6.81
CA SER A 17 14.97 1.48 -7.64
C SER A 17 14.53 2.47 -8.72
N THR A 18 13.39 2.24 -9.37
CA THR A 18 12.84 3.16 -10.38
C THR A 18 12.48 4.51 -9.78
N LEU A 19 11.85 4.51 -8.61
CA LEU A 19 11.44 5.73 -7.91
C LEU A 19 12.64 6.49 -7.31
N LYS A 20 13.67 5.76 -6.85
CA LYS A 20 14.92 6.35 -6.37
C LYS A 20 15.66 7.08 -7.47
N ASN A 21 15.60 6.60 -8.71
CA ASN A 21 16.17 7.31 -9.86
C ASN A 21 15.41 8.60 -10.19
N GLU A 22 14.10 8.64 -9.93
CA GLU A 22 13.26 9.81 -10.17
C GLU A 22 13.47 10.89 -9.08
N LYS A 23 13.43 10.50 -7.80
CA LYS A 23 13.60 11.41 -6.65
C LYS A 23 14.62 10.85 -5.64
N PRO A 24 15.93 10.90 -5.94
CA PRO A 24 16.96 10.27 -5.11
C PRO A 24 17.11 10.86 -3.72
N LEU A 25 16.71 12.12 -3.52
CA LEU A 25 16.79 12.80 -2.22
C LEU A 25 15.75 12.28 -1.23
N ILE A 26 14.59 11.80 -1.71
CA ILE A 26 13.54 11.19 -0.88
C ILE A 26 13.96 9.80 -0.45
N LEU A 27 14.44 8.99 -1.40
CA LEU A 27 14.91 7.62 -1.16
C LEU A 27 16.43 7.56 -0.95
N ASN A 28 16.95 8.49 -0.14
CA ASN A 28 18.36 8.55 0.22
C ASN A 28 18.79 7.43 1.19
N ARG A 29 17.81 6.79 1.83
CA ARG A 29 17.90 5.63 2.71
C ARG A 29 17.04 4.50 2.16
N ASP A 30 17.30 3.29 2.62
CA ASP A 30 16.45 2.15 2.33
C ASP A 30 15.25 2.19 3.29
N VAL A 31 14.04 2.19 2.73
CA VAL A 31 12.78 2.17 3.49
C VAL A 31 11.99 0.94 3.09
N SER A 32 11.18 0.42 4.00
CA SER A 32 10.37 -0.77 3.78
C SER A 32 9.01 -0.46 3.15
N VAL A 33 8.48 0.74 3.38
CA VAL A 33 7.19 1.19 2.88
C VAL A 33 7.34 2.59 2.30
N LEU A 34 6.86 2.78 1.08
CA LEU A 34 6.78 4.08 0.43
C LEU A 34 5.33 4.37 0.06
N ILE A 35 4.80 5.48 0.57
CA ILE A 35 3.45 5.94 0.25
C ILE A 35 3.57 6.81 -1.01
N LEU A 36 2.82 6.42 -2.04
CA LEU A 36 2.87 7.05 -3.35
C LEU A 36 1.67 7.99 -3.54
N PRO A 37 1.87 9.10 -4.28
CA PRO A 37 0.75 9.89 -4.73
C PRO A 37 -0.14 9.10 -5.68
N SER A 38 -1.36 9.56 -5.86
CA SER A 38 -2.30 8.92 -6.76
C SER A 38 -2.02 9.25 -8.21
N VAL A 39 -1.67 8.21 -8.95
CA VAL A 39 -1.53 8.27 -10.42
C VAL A 39 -2.83 8.72 -11.11
N ARG A 40 -3.99 8.60 -10.45
CA ARG A 40 -5.28 9.00 -11.04
C ARG A 40 -5.52 10.51 -11.03
N GLN A 41 -4.83 11.28 -10.17
CA GLN A 41 -5.20 12.67 -9.91
C GLN A 41 -3.98 13.56 -9.64
N ASN A 42 -3.25 13.85 -10.72
CA ASN A 42 -2.27 14.94 -10.73
C ASN A 42 -1.17 14.81 -9.67
N ASP A 43 -0.78 13.56 -9.36
CA ASP A 43 0.22 13.20 -8.36
C ASP A 43 -0.06 13.78 -6.96
N ALA A 44 -1.34 13.94 -6.61
CA ALA A 44 -1.75 14.32 -5.27
C ALA A 44 -2.02 13.12 -4.36
N PHE A 45 -1.85 13.33 -3.07
CA PHE A 45 -2.21 12.37 -2.02
C PHE A 45 -3.68 12.50 -1.64
N HIS A 46 -4.22 11.48 -0.96
CA HIS A 46 -5.56 11.58 -0.41
C HIS A 46 -5.56 12.36 0.90
N THR A 47 -6.68 13.01 1.20
CA THR A 47 -6.90 13.54 2.55
C THR A 47 -6.77 12.44 3.61
N GLY A 48 -6.00 12.71 4.66
CA GLY A 48 -5.70 11.74 5.72
C GLY A 48 -4.44 10.91 5.45
N THR A 49 -3.69 11.19 4.38
CA THR A 49 -2.42 10.52 4.11
C THR A 49 -1.40 10.77 5.23
N ILE A 50 -1.37 11.98 5.81
CA ILE A 50 -0.49 12.26 6.95
C ILE A 50 -0.83 11.41 8.17
N ASP A 51 -2.11 11.12 8.41
CA ASP A 51 -2.54 10.34 9.58
C ASP A 51 -2.05 8.89 9.46
N ILE A 52 -2.27 8.24 8.31
CA ILE A 52 -1.78 6.88 8.07
C ILE A 52 -0.26 6.82 7.97
N PHE A 53 0.39 7.85 7.41
CA PHE A 53 1.85 7.96 7.38
C PHE A 53 2.43 7.99 8.81
N SER A 54 1.89 8.85 9.66
CA SER A 54 2.33 8.99 11.05
C SER A 54 2.12 7.70 11.83
N TYR A 55 0.97 7.04 11.65
CA TYR A 55 0.67 5.75 12.27
C TYR A 55 1.65 4.65 11.84
N LEU A 56 1.92 4.55 10.53
CA LEU A 56 2.87 3.57 10.01
C LEU A 56 4.30 3.84 10.54
N GLN A 57 4.71 5.10 10.69
CA GLN A 57 6.00 5.44 11.30
C GLN A 57 6.07 5.08 12.78
N GLU A 58 4.99 5.25 13.53
CA GLU A 58 4.92 4.87 14.95
C GLU A 58 5.06 3.36 15.13
N GLU A 59 4.38 2.57 14.29
CA GLU A 59 4.30 1.11 14.42
C GLU A 59 5.46 0.35 13.72
N LEU A 60 5.95 0.86 12.58
CA LEU A 60 7.03 0.23 11.82
C LEU A 60 8.40 0.86 12.11
N GLY A 61 8.43 2.14 12.50
CA GLY A 61 9.63 2.93 12.73
C GLY A 61 9.77 4.08 11.71
N GLU A 62 10.21 5.25 12.20
CA GLU A 62 10.34 6.48 11.40
C GLU A 62 11.19 6.31 10.12
N ASN A 63 12.21 5.45 10.17
CA ASN A 63 13.10 5.20 9.05
C ASN A 63 12.58 4.16 8.06
N GLU A 64 11.54 3.39 8.43
CA GLU A 64 10.97 2.32 7.61
C GLU A 64 9.91 2.82 6.61
N VAL A 65 9.38 4.02 6.83
CA VAL A 65 8.26 4.56 6.06
C VAL A 65 8.61 5.95 5.53
N GLU A 66 8.26 6.22 4.27
CA GLU A 66 8.47 7.53 3.64
C GLU A 66 7.31 7.92 2.71
N LEU A 67 7.11 9.21 2.51
CA LEU A 67 6.21 9.77 1.48
C LEU A 67 7.00 10.07 0.21
N PHE A 68 6.47 9.68 -0.96
CA PHE A 68 7.10 9.98 -2.24
C PHE A 68 6.80 11.41 -2.74
N ALA A 69 7.05 12.41 -1.91
CA ALA A 69 6.99 13.82 -2.26
C ALA A 69 7.94 14.68 -1.43
N PHE A 70 8.39 15.80 -2.01
CA PHE A 70 8.98 16.87 -1.20
C PHE A 70 7.87 17.67 -0.51
N ASP A 71 8.18 18.29 0.64
CA ASP A 71 7.23 19.11 1.40
C ASP A 71 6.53 20.18 0.54
N GLU A 72 7.26 20.78 -0.40
CA GLU A 72 6.78 21.82 -1.32
C GLU A 72 5.82 21.27 -2.40
N GLU A 73 5.91 19.96 -2.68
CA GLU A 73 5.09 19.25 -3.67
C GLU A 73 3.89 18.56 -3.02
N TYR A 74 3.92 18.40 -1.69
CA TYR A 74 2.87 17.70 -0.97
C TYR A 74 1.55 18.47 -1.09
N GLN A 75 0.56 17.78 -1.64
CA GLN A 75 -0.80 18.28 -1.77
C GLN A 75 -1.76 17.12 -1.51
N GLU A 76 -2.79 17.40 -0.70
CA GLU A 76 -3.91 16.50 -0.51
C GLU A 76 -5.10 16.95 -1.33
N LEU A 77 -5.76 15.99 -1.97
CA LEU A 77 -7.04 16.20 -2.60
C LEU A 77 -8.15 15.51 -1.79
N ALA A 78 -9.04 16.34 -1.28
CA ALA A 78 -10.29 15.90 -0.69
C ALA A 78 -11.21 15.40 -1.81
N LEU A 79 -11.36 14.09 -1.87
CA LEU A 79 -12.34 13.47 -2.74
C LEU A 79 -13.66 13.32 -2.01
N HIS A 80 -14.75 13.76 -2.65
CA HIS A 80 -16.12 13.48 -2.21
C HIS A 80 -16.52 12.00 -2.42
N SER A 81 -15.54 11.10 -2.39
CA SER A 81 -15.70 9.66 -2.40
C SER A 81 -16.43 9.23 -1.13
N LYS A 82 -17.39 8.30 -1.26
CA LYS A 82 -17.99 7.63 -0.10
C LYS A 82 -17.01 6.64 0.55
N ALA A 83 -15.99 6.19 -0.18
CA ALA A 83 -15.00 5.25 0.29
C ALA A 83 -13.85 5.94 1.04
N HIS A 84 -13.39 5.33 2.13
CA HIS A 84 -12.13 5.65 2.78
C HIS A 84 -10.99 5.17 1.88
N TRP A 85 -10.28 6.09 1.28
CA TRP A 85 -9.16 5.76 0.42
C TRP A 85 -7.87 5.82 1.24
N LEU A 86 -7.25 4.66 1.47
CA LEU A 86 -6.10 4.53 2.35
C LEU A 86 -4.79 4.92 1.68
N GLY A 87 -4.76 4.96 0.34
CA GLY A 87 -3.59 5.36 -0.44
C GLY A 87 -3.05 4.26 -1.35
N VAL A 88 -1.82 4.50 -1.83
CA VAL A 88 -1.04 3.60 -2.68
C VAL A 88 0.28 3.33 -1.97
N PHE A 89 0.56 2.07 -1.67
CA PHE A 89 1.72 1.65 -0.90
C PHE A 89 2.63 0.79 -1.76
N LEU A 90 3.91 1.14 -1.85
CA LEU A 90 4.96 0.25 -2.32
C LEU A 90 5.65 -0.35 -1.11
N VAL A 91 5.69 -1.69 -1.01
CA VAL A 91 6.12 -2.42 0.17
C VAL A 91 7.19 -3.44 -0.23
N ALA A 92 8.33 -3.40 0.44
CA ALA A 92 9.38 -4.39 0.29
C ALA A 92 8.87 -5.77 0.73
N GLN A 93 9.15 -6.82 -0.05
CA GLN A 93 8.64 -8.17 0.21
C GLN A 93 8.81 -8.64 1.66
N VAL A 94 9.97 -8.34 2.27
CA VAL A 94 10.30 -8.75 3.65
C VAL A 94 9.44 -8.06 4.70
N ALA A 95 8.91 -6.87 4.40
CA ALA A 95 8.11 -6.07 5.32
C ALA A 95 6.60 -6.36 5.23
N VAL A 96 6.15 -7.05 4.17
CA VAL A 96 4.72 -7.31 3.92
C VAL A 96 3.98 -7.93 5.12
N PRO A 97 4.52 -8.94 5.85
CA PRO A 97 3.82 -9.51 7.00
C PRO A 97 3.55 -8.53 8.13
N ILE A 98 4.49 -7.62 8.40
CA ILE A 98 4.34 -6.62 9.46
C ILE A 98 3.42 -5.50 8.97
N PHE A 99 3.63 -5.01 7.74
CA PHE A 99 2.79 -3.99 7.12
C PHE A 99 1.31 -4.38 7.10
N THR A 100 0.98 -5.60 6.69
CA THR A 100 -0.41 -6.08 6.62
C THR A 100 -1.07 -6.18 8.00
N ASN A 101 -0.34 -6.57 9.04
CA ASN A 101 -0.86 -6.55 10.41
C ASN A 101 -1.16 -5.12 10.87
N VAL A 102 -0.18 -4.21 10.73
CA VAL A 102 -0.33 -2.80 11.10
C VAL A 102 -1.48 -2.13 10.34
N MET A 103 -1.64 -2.44 9.04
CA MET A 103 -2.76 -1.94 8.25
C MET A 103 -4.12 -2.48 8.73
N SER A 104 -4.20 -3.74 9.15
CA SER A 104 -5.42 -4.31 9.73
C SER A 104 -5.80 -3.59 11.03
N ASP A 105 -4.80 -3.32 11.88
CA ASP A 105 -4.97 -2.60 13.13
C ASP A 105 -5.36 -1.13 12.91
N TYR A 106 -4.72 -0.42 11.97
CA TYR A 106 -5.10 0.94 11.58
C TYR A 106 -6.58 1.02 11.18
N ILE A 107 -7.03 0.13 10.31
CA ILE A 107 -8.39 0.14 9.78
C ILE A 107 -9.42 -0.14 10.89
N SER A 108 -9.07 -1.01 11.83
CA SER A 108 -9.96 -1.43 12.91
C SER A 108 -10.00 -0.44 14.08
N ASN A 109 -8.86 0.12 14.46
CA ASN A 109 -8.69 0.87 15.71
C ASN A 109 -8.62 2.39 15.50
N GLU A 110 -7.90 2.85 14.47
CA GLU A 110 -7.72 4.27 14.19
C GLU A 110 -8.82 4.81 13.28
N LEU A 111 -9.03 4.16 12.14
CA LEU A 111 -10.10 4.52 11.22
C LEU A 111 -11.47 4.14 11.77
N GLN A 112 -11.53 3.11 12.62
CA GLN A 112 -12.76 2.55 13.19
C GLN A 112 -13.80 2.23 12.12
N ALA A 113 -13.35 1.72 10.97
CA ALA A 113 -14.20 1.44 9.84
C ALA A 113 -15.25 0.39 10.20
N LYS A 114 -16.52 0.69 9.92
CA LYS A 114 -17.61 -0.25 10.09
C LYS A 114 -17.59 -1.27 8.96
N SER A 115 -18.14 -2.45 9.23
CA SER A 115 -18.16 -3.57 8.28
C SER A 115 -18.70 -3.20 6.89
N ASP A 116 -19.66 -2.28 6.81
CA ASP A 116 -20.29 -1.81 5.57
C ASP A 116 -19.65 -0.57 4.94
N ASP A 117 -18.67 0.06 5.61
CA ASP A 117 -17.90 1.17 5.05
C ASP A 117 -17.08 0.69 3.86
N GLU A 118 -16.97 1.53 2.83
CA GLU A 118 -16.20 1.21 1.63
C GLU A 118 -14.74 1.64 1.83
N ILE A 119 -13.80 0.74 1.56
CA ILE A 119 -12.35 0.95 1.61
C ILE A 119 -11.81 0.88 0.19
N GLU A 120 -10.92 1.81 -0.18
CA GLU A 120 -10.11 1.76 -1.39
C GLU A 120 -8.62 1.74 -1.00
N VAL A 121 -7.85 0.78 -1.49
CA VAL A 121 -6.42 0.66 -1.20
C VAL A 121 -5.67 0.01 -2.36
N ASN A 122 -4.43 0.45 -2.60
CA ASN A 122 -3.53 -0.19 -3.56
C ASN A 122 -2.23 -0.57 -2.85
N ILE A 123 -1.86 -1.84 -2.92
CA ILE A 123 -0.63 -2.36 -2.32
C ILE A 123 0.21 -2.97 -3.44
N ILE A 124 1.44 -2.48 -3.57
CA ILE A 124 2.43 -2.94 -4.54
C ILE A 124 3.51 -3.67 -3.76
N ILE A 125 3.73 -4.94 -4.08
CA ILE A 125 4.73 -5.78 -3.47
C ILE A 125 5.96 -5.78 -4.37
N GLU A 126 7.08 -5.22 -3.90
CA GLU A 126 8.36 -5.38 -4.56
C GLU A 126 8.95 -6.75 -4.23
N LYS A 127 8.94 -7.67 -5.19
CA LYS A 127 9.46 -9.04 -5.02
C LYS A 127 10.94 -9.09 -5.38
N ASN A 128 11.72 -9.84 -4.60
CA ASN A 128 13.17 -9.99 -4.81
C ASN A 128 13.49 -10.87 -6.02
N ASN A 129 12.68 -11.91 -6.25
CA ASN A 129 12.99 -13.03 -7.15
C ASN A 129 11.94 -13.27 -8.25
N ASP A 130 10.99 -12.37 -8.39
CA ASP A 130 9.82 -12.50 -9.29
C ASP A 130 9.33 -11.11 -9.71
N LYS A 131 8.33 -11.04 -10.58
CA LYS A 131 7.70 -9.77 -10.95
C LYS A 131 6.96 -9.15 -9.77
N ASN A 132 6.99 -7.82 -9.71
CA ASN A 132 6.25 -7.07 -8.70
C ASN A 132 4.75 -7.18 -8.97
N ILE A 133 3.98 -7.18 -7.89
CA ILE A 133 2.54 -7.43 -7.94
C ILE A 133 1.84 -6.24 -7.32
N LYS A 134 0.85 -5.70 -8.01
CA LYS A 134 -0.09 -4.73 -7.49
C LYS A 134 -1.41 -5.41 -7.16
N VAL A 135 -1.85 -5.24 -5.93
CA VAL A 135 -3.17 -5.61 -5.42
C VAL A 135 -3.98 -4.34 -5.23
N ALA A 136 -4.99 -4.14 -6.05
CA ALA A 136 -5.93 -3.03 -5.93
C ALA A 136 -7.26 -3.54 -5.39
N TYR A 137 -7.75 -2.93 -4.32
CA TYR A 137 -9.02 -3.27 -3.70
C TYR A 137 -9.91 -2.05 -3.58
N ARG A 138 -11.18 -2.23 -3.94
CA ARG A 138 -12.26 -1.33 -3.59
C ARG A 138 -13.48 -2.15 -3.19
N GLY A 139 -13.95 -1.97 -1.97
CA GLY A 139 -15.08 -2.75 -1.45
C GLY A 139 -15.25 -2.56 0.04
N LYS A 140 -16.10 -3.37 0.66
CA LYS A 140 -16.43 -3.22 2.08
C LYS A 140 -15.26 -3.51 3.03
N ALA A 141 -15.21 -2.84 4.16
CA ALA A 141 -14.20 -3.05 5.20
C ALA A 141 -14.23 -4.49 5.75
N GLU A 142 -15.39 -5.16 5.81
CA GLU A 142 -15.51 -6.55 6.31
C GLU A 142 -14.64 -7.57 5.55
N HIS A 143 -14.20 -7.27 4.33
CA HIS A 143 -13.35 -8.16 3.54
C HIS A 143 -11.88 -7.76 3.50
N ILE A 144 -11.51 -6.67 4.15
CA ILE A 144 -10.14 -6.14 4.04
C ILE A 144 -9.10 -7.12 4.58
N ASN A 145 -9.40 -7.84 5.66
CA ASN A 145 -8.47 -8.83 6.21
C ASN A 145 -8.19 -9.96 5.20
N SER A 146 -9.21 -10.42 4.46
CA SER A 146 -9.01 -11.39 3.38
C SER A 146 -8.12 -10.84 2.25
N VAL A 147 -8.17 -9.54 1.99
CA VAL A 147 -7.29 -8.88 1.01
C VAL A 147 -5.86 -8.79 1.53
N LEU A 148 -5.67 -8.44 2.80
CA LEU A 148 -4.35 -8.38 3.46
C LEU A 148 -3.71 -9.77 3.58
N ASP A 149 -4.50 -10.80 3.88
CA ASP A 149 -4.08 -12.20 3.81
C ASP A 149 -3.62 -12.56 2.39
N LYS A 150 -4.36 -12.12 1.37
CA LYS A 150 -3.97 -12.35 -0.02
C LYS A 150 -2.65 -11.67 -0.39
N VAL A 151 -2.42 -10.46 0.08
CA VAL A 151 -1.15 -9.73 -0.07
C VAL A 151 0.00 -10.51 0.60
N ASN A 152 -0.24 -11.04 1.81
CA ASN A 152 0.71 -11.91 2.52
C ASN A 152 1.02 -13.22 1.79
N GLU A 153 0.03 -13.84 1.14
CA GLU A 153 0.26 -15.02 0.31
C GLU A 153 1.11 -14.68 -0.91
N LEU A 154 0.77 -13.59 -1.61
CA LEU A 154 1.42 -13.18 -2.85
C LEU A 154 2.88 -12.73 -2.65
N SER A 155 3.22 -12.23 -1.45
CA SER A 155 4.58 -11.85 -1.09
C SER A 155 5.50 -13.03 -0.82
N ARG A 156 4.98 -14.23 -0.58
CA ARG A 156 5.82 -15.41 -0.38
C ARG A 156 6.49 -15.81 -1.71
N ASP A 157 7.76 -16.20 -1.62
CA ASP A 157 8.44 -16.81 -2.76
C ASP A 157 7.80 -18.18 -3.05
N ASN A 158 7.49 -18.45 -4.31
CA ASN A 158 7.03 -19.76 -4.74
C ASN A 158 8.22 -20.74 -4.71
N GLU A 159 8.60 -21.23 -3.53
CA GLU A 159 9.70 -22.22 -3.39
C GLU A 159 9.37 -23.61 -3.97
N VAL A 160 8.14 -23.84 -4.46
CA VAL A 160 7.66 -25.19 -4.79
C VAL A 160 8.20 -25.77 -6.11
N ASN A 161 8.85 -25.01 -7.00
CA ASN A 161 9.27 -25.53 -8.33
C ASN A 161 10.77 -25.45 -8.68
N ARG A 162 11.67 -25.18 -7.73
CA ARG A 162 13.13 -25.10 -8.03
C ARG A 162 13.91 -26.41 -7.82
N HIS A 163 13.28 -27.49 -7.35
CA HIS A 163 13.92 -28.80 -7.16
C HIS A 163 13.44 -29.94 -8.09
N ALA A 164 12.73 -29.60 -9.18
CA ALA A 164 12.39 -30.57 -10.23
C ALA A 164 13.09 -30.22 -11.55
N LYS A 165 14.43 -30.32 -11.58
CA LYS A 165 15.16 -30.59 -12.82
C LYS A 165 16.51 -31.22 -12.56
#